data_AF-A0A2T7ERC6-F1
#
_entry.id   AF-A0A2T7ERC6-F1
#
_cell.length_a   1.000
_cell.length_b   1.000
_cell.length_c   1.000
_cell.angle_alpha   90.00
_cell.angle_beta   90.00
_cell.angle_gamma   90.00
#
_symmetry.space_group_name_H-M   'P 1'
#
loop_
_entity.id
_entity.type
_entity.pdbx_description
1 polymer ?
#
loop_
_entity_poly.entity_id
_entity_poly.type
_entity_poly.pdbx_seq_one_letter_code
_entity_poly.pdbx_strand_id
1 'polypeptide(L)'
;MAEQKASNVVFHAREAKSFNLRVNNSASMHLPGVQCVETDVPAPAAAGFRITTKYWPHWDSRALTIKISVVITRTHNQRFKVVTGHINLPSRTGLPVPHVVHRRELVPATGECEGGISLLTKRADVEANCVVNGHFTAVCTEADYDISMIPDLADVSFQVEGETFRAHRLVLAARSPVFKAELYGQMAESKASSITIHDKRAPTFKFMLEYMYHGLLPAAAADMDDAALKMEFQHLYVAADRYGLDTLREMCEEVLCATISVSTLLSNLVFAEERTCGKCHKLQVP
;
A
#
# COMPACT_ATOMS: atom_id res chain seq x y z
N MET A 1 16.42 -25.77 -29.56
CA MET A 1 14.99 -25.41 -29.62
C MET A 1 14.66 -24.74 -28.29
N ALA A 2 14.91 -23.46 -28.03
CA ALA A 2 14.64 -22.22 -28.76
C ALA A 2 13.14 -21.99 -29.01
N GLU A 3 12.44 -21.57 -27.95
CA GLU A 3 11.22 -20.74 -27.93
C GLU A 3 10.87 -20.55 -26.45
N GLN A 4 10.96 -19.36 -25.85
CA GLN A 4 9.81 -18.46 -25.80
C GLN A 4 10.28 -17.01 -25.58
N LYS A 5 10.26 -16.21 -26.65
CA LYS A 5 10.47 -14.76 -26.62
C LYS A 5 9.14 -14.08 -26.91
N ALA A 6 8.58 -13.36 -25.95
CA ALA A 6 7.53 -12.37 -26.19
C ALA A 6 7.41 -11.37 -25.02
N SER A 7 8.51 -10.74 -24.63
CA SER A 7 8.52 -9.55 -23.77
C SER A 7 8.58 -8.30 -24.66
N ASN A 8 7.43 -7.87 -25.17
CA ASN A 8 7.31 -6.54 -25.77
C ASN A 8 7.08 -5.53 -24.64
N VAL A 9 8.17 -5.14 -23.97
CA VAL A 9 8.23 -3.98 -23.08
C VAL A 9 8.25 -2.74 -23.97
N VAL A 10 7.14 -2.01 -24.04
CA VAL A 10 7.05 -0.75 -24.79
C VAL A 10 7.32 0.40 -23.81
N PHE A 11 8.44 1.10 -24.02
CA PHE A 11 8.83 2.29 -23.27
C PHE A 11 8.13 3.53 -23.86
N HIS A 12 7.36 4.24 -23.05
CA HIS A 12 6.92 5.60 -23.37
C HIS A 12 7.35 6.53 -22.24
N ALA A 13 8.56 7.08 -22.34
CA ALA A 13 9.07 8.06 -21.39
C ALA A 13 8.70 9.47 -21.87
N ARG A 14 7.79 10.14 -21.15
CA ARG A 14 7.80 11.59 -21.01
C ARG A 14 7.64 11.91 -19.53
N GLU A 15 8.75 12.36 -18.95
CA GLU A 15 8.84 13.14 -17.71
C GLU A 15 8.48 12.48 -16.36
N ALA A 16 8.03 11.22 -16.35
CA ALA A 16 8.14 10.31 -15.20
C ALA A 16 8.83 9.02 -15.67
N LYS A 17 9.84 8.52 -14.92
CA LYS A 17 10.43 7.21 -15.21
C LYS A 17 9.39 6.13 -14.86
N SER A 18 8.54 5.81 -15.82
CA SER A 18 7.53 4.77 -15.70
C SER A 18 7.77 3.71 -16.77
N PHE A 19 7.43 2.46 -16.44
CA PHE A 19 7.52 1.36 -17.38
C PHE A 19 6.32 0.42 -17.22
N ASN A 20 5.99 -0.25 -18.32
CA ASN A 20 4.87 -1.19 -18.38
C ASN A 20 5.40 -2.63 -18.31
N LEU A 21 4.97 -3.35 -17.28
CA LEU A 21 5.16 -4.79 -17.18
C LEU A 21 3.94 -5.49 -17.78
N ARG A 22 4.09 -6.05 -18.98
CA ARG A 22 3.06 -6.89 -19.60
C ARG A 22 3.26 -8.33 -19.17
N VAL A 23 2.25 -8.90 -18.50
CA VAL A 23 2.28 -10.27 -17.99
C VAL A 23 1.37 -11.16 -18.81
N ASN A 24 1.87 -12.33 -19.23
CA ASN A 24 1.05 -13.39 -19.82
C ASN A 24 0.45 -14.25 -18.69
N ASN A 25 -0.72 -13.86 -18.22
CA ASN A 25 -1.43 -14.51 -17.12
C ASN A 25 -1.68 -15.99 -17.45
N SER A 26 -2.26 -16.27 -18.62
CA SER A 26 -2.60 -17.64 -19.04
C SER A 26 -1.40 -18.58 -19.08
N ALA A 27 -0.27 -18.12 -19.63
CA ALA A 27 0.93 -18.94 -19.72
C ALA A 27 1.60 -19.15 -18.36
N SER A 28 1.34 -18.31 -17.36
CA SER A 28 1.97 -18.44 -16.03
C SER A 28 1.20 -19.33 -15.05
N MET A 29 -0.05 -19.68 -15.35
CA MET A 29 -0.93 -20.38 -14.38
C MET A 29 -0.48 -21.78 -13.98
N HIS A 30 0.37 -22.41 -14.80
CA HIS A 30 0.94 -23.73 -14.51
C HIS A 30 2.08 -23.70 -13.48
N LEU A 31 2.59 -22.52 -13.13
CA LEU A 31 3.69 -22.40 -12.17
C LEU A 31 3.23 -22.78 -10.75
N PRO A 32 3.91 -23.72 -10.06
CA PRO A 32 3.51 -24.13 -8.72
C PRO A 32 4.00 -23.16 -7.63
N GLY A 33 3.11 -22.82 -6.69
CA GLY A 33 3.43 -22.13 -5.43
C GLY A 33 4.25 -20.86 -5.63
N VAL A 34 5.41 -20.78 -4.96
CA VAL A 34 6.28 -19.59 -4.89
C VAL A 34 7.17 -19.37 -6.12
N GLN A 35 6.97 -20.10 -7.21
CA GLN A 35 7.68 -19.80 -8.46
C GLN A 35 7.17 -18.50 -9.09
N CYS A 36 8.09 -17.70 -9.64
CA CYS A 36 7.76 -16.46 -10.33
C CYS A 36 8.32 -16.39 -11.74
N VAL A 37 7.66 -15.58 -12.56
CA VAL A 37 8.23 -15.03 -13.78
C VAL A 37 9.08 -13.82 -13.40
N GLU A 38 10.34 -13.83 -13.80
CA GLU A 38 11.29 -12.74 -13.55
C GLU A 38 11.68 -12.07 -14.87
N THR A 39 11.78 -10.75 -14.88
CA THR A 39 12.18 -9.99 -16.07
C THR A 39 12.96 -8.75 -15.65
N ASP A 40 14.16 -8.60 -16.20
CA ASP A 40 14.96 -7.39 -16.04
C ASP A 40 14.37 -6.26 -16.88
N VAL A 41 14.26 -5.09 -16.26
CA VAL A 41 13.86 -3.85 -16.93
C VAL A 41 15.13 -3.22 -17.50
N PRO A 42 15.21 -3.02 -18.82
CA PRO A 42 16.33 -2.33 -19.43
C PRO A 42 16.56 -0.97 -18.77
N ALA A 43 17.74 -0.79 -18.17
CA ALA A 43 18.22 0.46 -17.60
C ALA A 43 19.54 0.86 -18.27
N PRO A 44 19.85 2.17 -18.38
CA PRO A 44 21.15 2.61 -18.90
C PRO A 44 22.30 1.97 -18.11
N ALA A 45 23.33 1.47 -18.78
CA ALA A 45 24.47 0.82 -18.12
C ALA A 45 25.17 1.74 -17.09
N ALA A 46 25.11 3.06 -17.30
CA ALA A 46 25.66 4.07 -16.40
C ALA A 46 24.80 4.32 -15.14
N ALA A 47 23.63 3.67 -15.00
CA ALA A 47 22.69 3.94 -13.91
C ALA A 47 23.19 3.41 -12.55
N GLY A 48 24.10 2.43 -12.53
CA GLY A 48 24.65 1.88 -11.27
C GLY A 48 23.70 0.95 -10.50
N PHE A 49 22.53 0.65 -11.07
CA PHE A 49 21.53 -0.26 -10.52
C PHE A 49 20.88 -1.11 -11.62
N ARG A 50 20.26 -2.22 -11.22
CA ARG A 50 19.39 -3.09 -12.02
C ARG A 50 17.99 -3.05 -11.43
N ILE A 51 17.00 -2.89 -12.29
CA ILE A 51 15.59 -3.03 -11.92
C ILE A 51 15.11 -4.39 -12.42
N THR A 52 14.57 -5.19 -11.51
CA THR A 52 14.02 -6.50 -11.83
C THR A 52 12.55 -6.55 -11.41
N THR A 53 11.71 -7.02 -12.32
CA THR A 53 10.29 -7.30 -12.05
C THR A 53 10.09 -8.78 -11.79
N LYS A 54 9.28 -9.11 -10.78
CA LYS A 54 8.93 -10.49 -10.44
C LYS A 54 7.42 -10.62 -10.30
N TYR A 55 6.85 -11.68 -10.86
CA TYR A 55 5.42 -11.96 -10.80
C TYR A 55 5.15 -13.39 -10.33
N TRP A 56 4.41 -13.52 -9.22
CA TRP A 56 3.94 -14.78 -8.67
C TRP A 56 2.43 -14.92 -8.90
N PRO A 57 2.00 -15.86 -9.76
CA PRO A 57 0.58 -16.13 -9.97
C PRO A 57 -0.10 -16.83 -8.77
N HIS A 58 0.69 -17.50 -7.92
CA HIS A 58 0.21 -18.26 -6.76
C HIS A 58 1.00 -17.93 -5.48
N TRP A 59 1.09 -16.63 -5.15
CA TRP A 59 1.87 -16.15 -4.00
C TRP A 59 1.39 -16.74 -2.68
N ASP A 60 0.10 -16.64 -2.40
CA ASP A 60 -0.55 -17.33 -1.30
C ASP A 60 -1.70 -18.19 -1.84
N SER A 61 -1.48 -19.50 -1.85
CA SER A 61 -2.47 -20.47 -2.32
C SER A 61 -3.72 -20.52 -1.44
N ARG A 62 -3.64 -20.12 -0.16
CA ARG A 62 -4.80 -20.08 0.75
C ARG A 62 -5.64 -18.83 0.52
N ALA A 63 -4.97 -17.68 0.39
CA ALA A 63 -5.65 -16.40 0.14
C ALA A 63 -5.96 -16.16 -1.36
N LEU A 64 -5.52 -17.06 -2.25
CA LEU A 64 -5.66 -16.96 -3.71
C LEU A 64 -5.14 -15.62 -4.26
N THR A 65 -3.99 -15.18 -3.74
CA THR A 65 -3.39 -13.89 -4.11
C THR A 65 -2.28 -14.06 -5.14
N ILE A 66 -2.15 -13.03 -5.98
CA ILE A 66 -0.96 -12.81 -6.81
C ILE A 66 -0.04 -11.81 -6.13
N LYS A 67 1.24 -11.82 -6.51
CA LYS A 67 2.22 -10.80 -6.12
C LYS A 67 2.99 -10.31 -7.33
N ILE A 68 3.17 -8.99 -7.44
CA ILE A 68 4.05 -8.35 -8.41
C ILE A 68 5.04 -7.52 -7.63
N SER A 69 6.33 -7.69 -7.86
CA SER A 69 7.38 -6.90 -7.22
C SER A 69 8.26 -6.21 -8.25
N VAL A 70 8.62 -4.97 -7.95
CA VAL A 70 9.70 -4.23 -8.60
C VAL A 70 10.81 -4.11 -7.58
N VAL A 71 11.96 -4.68 -7.88
CA VAL A 71 13.13 -4.72 -6.99
C VAL A 71 14.27 -3.96 -7.64
N ILE A 72 14.96 -3.14 -6.86
CA ILE A 72 16.14 -2.41 -7.28
C ILE A 72 17.35 -3.08 -6.62
N THR A 73 18.27 -3.56 -7.45
CA THR A 73 19.53 -4.18 -7.01
C THR A 73 20.69 -3.30 -7.43
N ARG A 74 21.59 -3.00 -6.50
CA ARG A 74 22.82 -2.26 -6.78
C ARG A 74 23.75 -3.08 -7.66
N THR A 75 24.32 -2.48 -8.70
CA THR A 75 25.30 -3.15 -9.58
C THR A 75 26.73 -2.64 -9.39
N HIS A 76 26.92 -1.50 -8.73
CA HIS A 76 28.22 -0.91 -8.39
C HIS A 76 28.26 -0.41 -6.94
N ASN A 77 29.44 -0.25 -6.33
CA ASN A 77 29.59 0.12 -4.91
C ASN A 77 29.12 1.55 -4.51
N GLN A 78 28.29 2.20 -5.33
CA GLN A 78 27.72 3.51 -5.05
C GLN A 78 26.31 3.32 -4.46
N ARG A 79 26.07 3.87 -3.25
CA ARG A 79 24.73 3.85 -2.63
C ARG A 79 23.81 4.83 -3.37
N PHE A 80 22.68 4.32 -3.84
CA PHE A 80 21.61 5.14 -4.40
C PHE A 80 20.53 5.37 -3.35
N LYS A 81 19.81 6.48 -3.45
CA LYS A 81 18.66 6.76 -2.58
C LYS A 81 17.52 5.85 -3.02
N VAL A 82 16.93 5.12 -2.08
CA VAL A 82 15.79 4.23 -2.33
C VAL A 82 14.70 5.03 -3.02
N VAL A 83 14.42 4.62 -4.24
CA VAL A 83 13.34 5.14 -5.06
C VAL A 83 12.03 4.63 -4.46
N THR A 84 11.15 5.55 -4.05
CA THR A 84 9.76 5.17 -3.81
C THR A 84 9.10 4.94 -5.16
N GLY A 85 8.17 4.01 -5.24
CA GLY A 85 7.53 3.70 -6.51
C GLY A 85 6.11 3.21 -6.30
N HIS A 86 5.32 3.25 -7.35
CA HIS A 86 3.94 2.77 -7.33
C HIS A 86 3.73 1.75 -8.43
N ILE A 87 3.12 0.63 -8.08
CA ILE A 87 2.60 -0.35 -9.04
C ILE A 87 1.10 -0.17 -9.09
N ASN A 88 0.57 0.04 -10.30
CA ASN A 88 -0.85 0.16 -10.58
C ASN A 88 -1.28 -0.88 -11.61
N LEU A 89 -2.45 -1.47 -11.40
CA LEU A 89 -3.09 -2.40 -12.34
C LEU A 89 -4.27 -1.70 -13.01
N PRO A 90 -4.08 -1.07 -14.19
CA PRO A 90 -5.20 -0.53 -14.95
C PRO A 90 -6.19 -1.63 -15.31
N SER A 91 -7.48 -1.29 -15.29
CA SER A 91 -8.53 -2.17 -15.80
C SER A 91 -8.37 -2.40 -17.31
N ARG A 92 -9.12 -3.37 -17.85
CA ARG A 92 -9.27 -3.61 -19.29
C ARG A 92 -9.72 -2.39 -20.09
N THR A 93 -10.32 -1.39 -19.45
CA THR A 93 -10.74 -0.13 -20.09
C THR A 93 -9.73 1.01 -19.90
N GLY A 94 -8.59 0.75 -19.24
CA GLY A 94 -7.59 1.77 -18.91
C GLY A 94 -7.96 2.67 -17.72
N LEU A 95 -9.15 2.49 -17.13
CA LEU A 95 -9.60 3.22 -15.95
C LEU A 95 -9.14 2.53 -14.66
N PRO A 96 -9.01 3.26 -13.53
CA PRO A 96 -8.81 2.66 -12.22
C PRO A 96 -9.93 1.66 -11.92
N VAL A 97 -9.59 0.46 -11.42
CA VAL A 97 -10.61 -0.54 -11.06
C VAL A 97 -11.22 -0.14 -9.71
N PRO A 98 -12.52 0.20 -9.64
CA PRO A 98 -13.16 0.42 -8.35
C PRO A 98 -13.23 -0.92 -7.60
N HIS A 99 -12.89 -0.92 -6.31
CA HIS A 99 -12.96 -2.07 -5.39
C HIS A 99 -11.88 -3.14 -5.49
N VAL A 100 -10.82 -2.95 -6.28
CA VAL A 100 -9.65 -3.83 -6.16
C VAL A 100 -8.76 -3.30 -5.05
N VAL A 101 -8.87 -3.93 -3.88
CA VAL A 101 -7.95 -3.68 -2.78
C VAL A 101 -6.60 -4.26 -3.17
N HIS A 102 -5.63 -3.37 -3.27
CA HIS A 102 -4.25 -3.75 -3.45
C HIS A 102 -3.51 -3.53 -2.14
N ARG A 103 -2.99 -4.61 -1.56
CA ARG A 103 -2.00 -4.47 -0.50
C ARG A 103 -0.67 -4.14 -1.16
N ARG A 104 0.01 -3.13 -0.64
CA ARG A 104 1.34 -2.75 -1.10
C ARG A 104 2.33 -2.92 0.03
N GLU A 105 3.51 -3.43 -0.30
CA GLU A 105 4.56 -3.74 0.67
C GLU A 105 5.90 -3.18 0.19
N LEU A 106 6.72 -2.68 1.11
CA LEU A 106 8.12 -2.37 0.81
C LEU A 106 8.91 -3.65 0.73
N VAL A 107 9.82 -3.73 -0.24
CA VAL A 107 10.88 -4.74 -0.25
C VAL A 107 12.02 -4.16 0.56
N PRO A 108 12.43 -4.79 1.68
CA PRO A 108 13.48 -4.25 2.53
C PRO A 108 14.85 -4.27 1.82
N ALA A 109 15.66 -3.26 2.11
CA ALA A 109 17.03 -3.21 1.63
C ALA A 109 17.88 -4.24 2.40
N THR A 110 18.50 -5.17 1.68
CA THR A 110 19.31 -6.26 2.25
C THR A 110 20.46 -6.60 1.30
N GLY A 111 21.70 -6.51 1.79
CA GLY A 111 22.89 -6.79 0.97
C GLY A 111 23.00 -5.88 -0.26
N GLU A 112 22.78 -6.45 -1.45
CA GLU A 112 22.76 -5.75 -2.75
C GLU A 112 21.37 -5.26 -3.16
N CYS A 113 20.30 -5.72 -2.49
CA CYS A 113 18.96 -5.19 -2.67
C CYS A 113 18.89 -3.81 -1.99
N GLU A 114 18.68 -2.77 -2.80
CA GLU A 114 18.47 -1.40 -2.31
C GLU A 114 16.99 -1.16 -1.95
N GLY A 115 16.14 -2.17 -2.14
CA GLY A 115 14.73 -2.15 -1.80
C GLY A 115 13.84 -2.20 -3.04
N GLY A 116 12.56 -1.88 -2.86
CA GLY A 116 11.56 -1.97 -3.91
C GLY A 116 10.13 -1.90 -3.39
N ILE A 117 9.18 -2.16 -4.28
CA ILE A 117 7.75 -2.20 -3.97
C ILE A 117 7.15 -3.51 -4.46
N SER A 118 6.25 -4.06 -3.67
CA SER A 118 5.36 -5.15 -4.06
C SER A 118 3.90 -4.72 -4.06
N LEU A 119 3.13 -5.29 -4.97
CA LEU A 119 1.68 -5.22 -5.08
C LEU A 119 1.12 -6.63 -4.90
N LEU A 120 0.22 -6.80 -3.94
CA LEU A 120 -0.49 -8.03 -3.66
C LEU A 120 -1.97 -7.78 -3.87
N THR A 121 -2.65 -8.70 -4.54
CA THR A 121 -4.08 -8.58 -4.83
C THR A 121 -4.69 -9.94 -5.14
N LYS A 122 -6.01 -10.08 -5.02
CA LYS A 122 -6.69 -11.35 -5.30
C LYS A 122 -6.62 -11.67 -6.78
N ARG A 123 -6.35 -12.93 -7.11
CA ARG A 123 -6.26 -13.39 -8.50
C ARG A 123 -7.57 -13.15 -9.26
N ALA A 124 -8.70 -13.50 -8.63
CA ALA A 124 -10.02 -13.36 -9.24
C ALA A 124 -10.31 -11.92 -9.67
N ASP A 125 -9.89 -10.92 -8.88
CA ASP A 125 -10.10 -9.51 -9.19
C ASP A 125 -9.29 -9.08 -10.42
N VAL A 126 -8.06 -9.55 -10.55
CA VAL A 126 -7.21 -9.27 -11.72
C VAL A 126 -7.75 -9.95 -12.96
N GLU A 127 -8.19 -11.20 -12.85
CA GLU A 127 -8.78 -11.95 -13.96
C GLU A 127 -10.09 -11.32 -14.44
N ALA A 128 -10.94 -10.87 -13.53
CA ALA A 128 -12.22 -10.25 -13.87
C ALA A 128 -12.05 -8.86 -14.50
N ASN A 129 -11.06 -8.07 -14.05
CA ASN A 129 -11.01 -6.64 -14.34
C ASN A 129 -9.84 -6.18 -15.20
N CYS A 130 -8.69 -6.87 -15.15
CA CYS A 130 -7.44 -6.39 -15.75
C CYS A 130 -6.95 -7.25 -16.92
N VAL A 131 -7.38 -8.52 -17.00
CA VAL A 131 -6.93 -9.43 -18.06
C VAL A 131 -7.67 -9.15 -19.38
N VAL A 132 -6.90 -8.94 -20.45
CA VAL A 132 -7.34 -8.80 -21.84
C VAL A 132 -6.53 -9.77 -22.69
N ASN A 133 -7.21 -10.67 -23.42
CA ASN A 133 -6.57 -11.68 -24.28
C ASN A 133 -5.47 -12.49 -23.55
N GLY A 134 -5.74 -12.91 -22.31
CA GLY A 134 -4.80 -13.69 -21.48
C GLY A 134 -3.64 -12.89 -20.88
N HIS A 135 -3.61 -11.56 -21.05
CA HIS A 135 -2.56 -10.69 -20.54
C HIS A 135 -3.11 -9.59 -19.64
N PHE A 136 -2.34 -9.14 -18.66
CA PHE A 136 -2.60 -7.86 -17.97
C PHE A 136 -1.33 -6.99 -18.02
N THR A 137 -1.48 -5.70 -17.76
CA THR A 137 -0.35 -4.75 -17.70
C THR A 137 -0.30 -4.15 -16.30
N ALA A 138 0.89 -4.16 -15.68
CA ALA A 138 1.17 -3.38 -14.49
C ALA A 138 2.01 -2.15 -14.86
N VAL A 139 1.57 -0.98 -14.44
CA VAL A 139 2.29 0.28 -14.64
C VAL A 139 3.12 0.52 -13.39
N CYS A 140 4.44 0.59 -13.56
CA CYS A 140 5.37 0.84 -12.47
C CYS A 140 5.93 2.25 -12.63
N THR A 141 5.77 3.09 -11.62
CA THR A 141 6.21 4.49 -11.64
C THR A 141 7.28 4.71 -10.59
N GLU A 142 8.41 5.29 -10.99
CA GLU A 142 9.41 5.87 -10.10
C GLU A 142 8.86 7.19 -9.52
N ALA A 143 8.83 7.32 -8.20
CA ALA A 143 8.62 8.59 -7.53
C ALA A 143 10.00 9.16 -7.13
N ASP A 144 10.47 10.17 -7.87
CA ASP A 144 11.74 10.86 -7.58
C ASP A 144 11.68 11.67 -6.26
N TYR A 145 10.49 11.91 -5.70
CA TYR A 145 10.30 12.72 -4.49
C TYR A 145 9.27 12.12 -3.54
N ASP A 146 9.75 11.65 -2.39
CA ASP A 146 8.88 11.35 -1.26
C ASP A 146 8.46 12.65 -0.57
N ILE A 147 7.20 13.06 -0.76
CA ILE A 147 6.65 14.29 -0.18
C ILE A 147 6.75 14.25 1.35
N SER A 148 6.70 13.07 1.99
CA SER A 148 6.86 13.01 3.46
C SER A 148 8.27 13.43 3.92
N MET A 149 9.25 13.42 3.01
CA MET A 149 10.65 13.75 3.28
C MET A 149 11.02 15.19 2.90
N ILE A 150 10.03 16.05 2.57
CA ILE A 150 10.24 17.48 2.31
C ILE A 150 9.69 18.29 3.49
N PRO A 151 10.38 18.34 4.64
CA PRO A 151 9.88 18.98 5.85
C PRO A 151 9.65 20.49 5.69
N ASP A 152 10.31 21.12 4.71
CA ASP A 152 10.21 22.56 4.45
C ASP A 152 8.87 22.97 3.82
N LEU A 153 8.12 22.01 3.26
CA LEU A 153 6.79 22.24 2.68
C LEU A 153 5.65 21.87 3.64
N ALA A 154 5.97 21.34 4.83
CA ALA A 154 4.97 21.00 5.83
C ALA A 154 4.30 22.28 6.37
N ASP A 155 2.98 22.39 6.17
CA ASP A 155 2.16 23.56 6.49
C ASP A 155 1.20 23.31 7.68
N VAL A 156 1.33 22.15 8.33
CA VAL A 156 0.62 21.81 9.57
C VAL A 156 1.44 20.87 10.46
N SER A 157 1.32 21.02 11.79
CA SER A 157 1.82 20.04 12.76
C SER A 157 0.71 19.46 13.63
N PHE A 158 0.87 18.22 14.06
CA PHE A 158 -0.03 17.53 14.98
C PHE A 158 0.69 17.17 16.26
N GLN A 159 0.10 17.50 17.40
CA GLN A 159 0.55 17.06 18.73
C GLN A 159 -0.26 15.82 19.13
N VAL A 160 0.40 14.68 19.29
CA VAL A 160 -0.24 13.39 19.62
C VAL A 160 0.60 12.68 20.68
N GLU A 161 0.03 12.42 21.86
CA GLU A 161 0.75 11.81 23.00
C GLU A 161 2.10 12.50 23.34
N GLY A 162 2.20 13.81 23.13
CA GLY A 162 3.43 14.57 23.39
C GLY A 162 4.46 14.51 22.26
N GLU A 163 4.19 13.77 21.19
CA GLU A 163 4.98 13.75 19.96
C GLU A 163 4.45 14.77 18.94
N THR A 164 5.37 15.38 18.18
CA THR A 164 5.04 16.33 17.11
C THR A 164 5.22 15.69 15.74
N PHE A 165 4.14 15.65 14.95
CA PHE A 165 4.14 15.16 13.58
C PHE A 165 3.93 16.31 12.60
N ARG A 166 4.90 16.58 11.72
CA ARG A 166 4.74 17.56 10.63
C ARG A 166 4.13 16.90 9.41
N ALA A 167 3.20 17.59 8.75
CA ALA A 167 2.50 17.08 7.58
C ALA A 167 2.07 18.19 6.61
N HIS A 168 1.46 17.77 5.49
CA HIS A 168 1.00 18.62 4.41
C HIS A 168 -0.53 18.59 4.32
N ARG A 169 -1.19 19.73 4.53
CA ARG A 169 -2.66 19.84 4.55
C ARG A 169 -3.28 19.27 3.29
N LEU A 170 -2.70 19.59 2.13
CA LEU A 170 -3.18 19.13 0.82
C LEU A 170 -3.19 17.60 0.72
N VAL A 171 -2.13 16.93 1.19
CA VAL A 171 -2.02 15.46 1.14
C VAL A 171 -3.07 14.83 2.05
N LEU A 172 -3.20 15.31 3.28
CA LEU A 172 -4.17 14.77 4.24
C LEU A 172 -5.62 14.98 3.76
N ALA A 173 -5.95 16.18 3.26
CA ALA A 173 -7.28 16.50 2.76
C ALA A 173 -7.65 15.73 1.48
N ALA A 174 -6.66 15.40 0.64
CA ALA A 174 -6.91 14.55 -0.53
C ALA A 174 -7.20 13.09 -0.16
N ARG A 175 -6.67 12.61 0.97
CA ARG A 175 -6.78 11.21 1.41
C ARG A 175 -7.87 10.95 2.44
N SER A 176 -8.29 11.96 3.20
CA SER A 176 -9.30 11.83 4.26
C SER A 176 -10.37 12.90 4.13
N PRO A 177 -11.66 12.54 4.01
CA PRO A 177 -12.76 13.50 4.03
C PRO A 177 -12.86 14.26 5.36
N VAL A 178 -12.44 13.62 6.47
CA VAL A 178 -12.42 14.24 7.80
C VAL A 178 -11.33 15.30 7.88
N PHE A 179 -10.09 14.99 7.46
CA PHE A 179 -9.05 16.02 7.40
C PHE A 179 -9.36 17.11 6.38
N LYS A 180 -10.05 16.80 5.28
CA LYS A 180 -10.52 17.83 4.35
C LYS A 180 -11.46 18.81 5.04
N ALA A 181 -12.42 18.31 5.82
CA ALA A 181 -13.35 19.14 6.58
C ALA A 181 -12.64 19.92 7.71
N GLU A 182 -11.71 19.29 8.42
CA GLU A 182 -10.98 19.89 9.55
C GLU A 182 -9.99 20.98 9.08
N LEU A 183 -9.24 20.71 8.02
CA LEU A 183 -8.16 21.58 7.54
C LEU A 183 -8.60 22.64 6.53
N TYR A 184 -9.70 22.42 5.80
CA TYR A 184 -10.23 23.36 4.80
C TYR A 184 -11.68 23.77 5.05
N GLY A 185 -12.30 23.31 6.13
CA GLY A 185 -13.63 23.75 6.54
C GLY A 185 -13.60 25.11 7.25
N GLN A 186 -14.68 25.41 7.98
CA GLN A 186 -14.86 26.70 8.65
C GLN A 186 -14.42 26.68 10.14
N MET A 187 -13.89 25.55 10.62
CA MET A 187 -13.51 25.36 12.02
C MET A 187 -12.16 26.01 12.34
N ALA A 188 -11.81 26.16 13.62
CA ALA A 188 -10.59 26.87 14.05
C ALA A 188 -9.30 26.20 13.53
N GLU A 189 -9.34 24.88 13.39
CA GLU A 189 -8.30 24.00 12.85
C GLU A 189 -7.94 24.36 11.40
N SER A 190 -8.88 24.93 10.64
CA SER A 190 -8.63 25.43 9.28
C SER A 190 -7.62 26.57 9.22
N LYS A 191 -7.41 27.27 10.34
CA LYS A 191 -6.46 28.40 10.47
C LYS A 191 -5.29 28.08 11.38
N ALA A 192 -5.32 26.94 12.08
CA ALA A 192 -4.25 26.53 12.98
C ALA A 192 -3.07 25.95 12.19
N SER A 193 -1.86 26.34 12.59
CA SER A 193 -0.62 25.71 12.13
C SER A 193 -0.23 24.49 12.97
N SER A 194 -0.81 24.35 14.16
CA SER A 194 -0.64 23.20 15.05
C SER A 194 -1.98 22.73 15.61
N ILE A 195 -2.26 21.44 15.50
CA ILE A 195 -3.52 20.79 15.91
C ILE A 195 -3.20 19.71 16.95
N THR A 196 -3.97 19.63 18.02
CA THR A 196 -3.78 18.60 19.05
C THR A 196 -4.79 17.47 18.86
N ILE A 197 -4.30 16.23 18.86
CA ILE A 197 -5.14 15.03 18.78
C ILE A 197 -5.05 14.30 20.11
N HIS A 198 -6.17 14.26 20.83
CA HIS A 198 -6.23 13.70 22.18
C HIS A 198 -6.52 12.19 22.23
N ASP A 199 -7.35 11.68 21.31
CA ASP A 199 -7.89 10.31 21.38
C ASP A 199 -7.09 9.28 20.56
N LYS A 200 -5.80 9.52 20.30
CA LYS A 200 -5.00 8.64 19.43
C LYS A 200 -3.61 8.45 19.99
N ARG A 201 -3.12 7.24 19.79
CA ARG A 201 -1.75 6.89 20.11
C ARG A 201 -0.80 7.44 19.05
N ALA A 202 0.39 7.86 19.45
CA ALA A 202 1.41 8.34 18.53
C ALA A 202 1.79 7.29 17.45
N PRO A 203 1.99 6.00 17.78
CA PRO A 203 2.21 4.94 16.78
C PRO A 203 1.07 4.83 15.76
N THR A 204 -0.18 4.86 16.23
CA THR A 204 -1.36 4.77 15.36
C THR A 204 -1.43 5.96 14.41
N PHE A 205 -1.15 7.16 14.91
CA PHE A 205 -1.15 8.36 14.09
C PHE A 205 -0.02 8.37 13.06
N LYS A 206 1.18 7.90 13.46
CA LYS A 206 2.30 7.70 12.54
C LYS A 206 1.93 6.74 11.42
N PHE A 207 1.28 5.62 11.76
CA PHE A 207 0.87 4.60 10.79
C PHE A 207 -0.17 5.14 9.81
N MET A 208 -1.12 5.95 10.29
CA MET A 208 -2.04 6.67 9.45
C MET A 208 -1.33 7.64 8.48
N LEU A 209 -0.36 8.42 8.96
CA LEU A 209 0.39 9.35 8.12
C LEU A 209 1.16 8.62 7.03
N GLU A 210 1.93 7.59 7.38
CA GLU A 210 2.67 6.78 6.40
C GLU A 210 1.73 6.21 5.31
N TYR A 211 0.55 5.73 5.71
CA TYR A 211 -0.46 5.31 4.75
C TYR A 211 -0.96 6.48 3.87
N MET A 212 -1.20 7.67 4.42
CA MET A 212 -1.64 8.82 3.64
C MET A 212 -0.59 9.34 2.66
N TYR A 213 0.71 9.17 2.92
CA TYR A 213 1.74 9.51 1.96
C TYR A 213 1.91 8.40 0.92
N HIS A 214 2.15 7.18 1.38
CA HIS A 214 2.68 6.11 0.52
C HIS A 214 1.62 5.10 0.08
N GLY A 215 0.48 5.04 0.76
CA GLY A 215 -0.55 4.01 0.55
C GLY A 215 -0.08 2.62 0.97
N LEU A 216 0.91 2.56 1.87
CA LEU A 216 1.53 1.35 2.39
C LEU A 216 1.23 1.21 3.87
N LEU A 217 1.22 -0.03 4.36
CA LEU A 217 1.32 -0.28 5.79
C LEU A 217 2.79 -0.12 6.24
N PRO A 218 3.05 0.46 7.42
CA PRO A 218 4.40 0.70 7.94
C PRO A 218 5.23 -0.57 8.07
N ALA A 219 6.49 -0.53 7.60
CA ALA A 219 7.43 -1.64 7.79
C ALA A 219 7.71 -1.94 9.27
N ALA A 220 7.56 -0.94 10.14
CA ALA A 220 7.71 -1.08 11.59
C ALA A 220 6.70 -2.07 12.22
N ALA A 221 5.61 -2.40 11.52
CA ALA A 221 4.70 -3.47 11.95
C ALA A 221 5.38 -4.86 11.88
N ALA A 222 6.36 -5.07 11.01
CA ALA A 222 7.03 -6.36 10.85
C ALA A 222 7.92 -6.74 12.05
N ASP A 223 8.36 -5.74 12.83
CA ASP A 223 9.21 -5.94 14.01
C ASP A 223 8.40 -6.10 15.31
N MET A 224 7.07 -5.99 15.26
CA MET A 224 6.19 -6.15 16.42
C MET A 224 5.91 -7.62 16.70
N ASP A 225 5.83 -7.99 17.98
CA ASP A 225 5.28 -9.29 18.36
C ASP A 225 3.78 -9.37 18.03
N ASP A 226 3.25 -10.60 17.94
CA ASP A 226 1.86 -10.85 17.53
C ASP A 226 0.82 -10.08 18.38
N ALA A 227 1.08 -9.89 19.68
CA ALA A 227 0.14 -9.22 20.59
C ALA A 227 0.17 -7.70 20.38
N ALA A 228 1.36 -7.11 20.27
CA ALA A 228 1.57 -5.71 19.97
C ALA A 228 1.04 -5.35 18.59
N LEU A 229 1.32 -6.19 17.58
CA LEU A 229 0.81 -6.04 16.22
C LEU A 229 -0.71 -6.03 16.22
N LYS A 230 -1.34 -7.00 16.88
CA LYS A 230 -2.79 -7.09 16.96
C LYS A 230 -3.41 -5.85 17.62
N MET A 231 -2.89 -5.42 18.77
CA MET A 231 -3.38 -4.24 19.48
C MET A 231 -3.25 -2.98 18.61
N GLU A 232 -2.11 -2.79 17.95
CA GLU A 232 -1.87 -1.64 17.10
C GLU A 232 -2.81 -1.64 15.88
N PHE A 233 -3.03 -2.80 15.25
CA PHE A 233 -3.97 -2.91 14.14
C PHE A 233 -5.43 -2.73 14.55
N GLN A 234 -5.81 -3.07 15.78
CA GLN A 234 -7.13 -2.72 16.34
C GLN A 234 -7.29 -1.20 16.49
N HIS A 235 -6.27 -0.51 17.03
CA HIS A 235 -6.28 0.95 17.13
C HIS A 235 -6.31 1.63 15.75
N LEU A 236 -5.50 1.13 14.81
CA LEU A 236 -5.44 1.63 13.44
C LEU A 236 -6.76 1.41 12.70
N TYR A 237 -7.44 0.29 12.91
CA TYR A 237 -8.78 0.03 12.37
C TYR A 237 -9.79 1.10 12.82
N VAL A 238 -9.85 1.43 14.12
CA VAL A 238 -10.72 2.52 14.63
C VAL A 238 -10.37 3.85 14.00
N ALA A 239 -9.07 4.12 13.89
CA ALA A 239 -8.59 5.39 13.40
C ALA A 239 -8.90 5.55 11.91
N ALA A 240 -8.70 4.49 11.11
CA ALA A 240 -9.04 4.44 9.71
C ALA A 240 -10.54 4.68 9.47
N ASP A 241 -11.41 4.03 10.24
CA ASP A 241 -12.86 4.24 10.17
C ASP A 241 -13.24 5.69 10.53
N ARG A 242 -12.69 6.20 11.65
CA ARG A 242 -12.97 7.58 12.12
C ARG A 242 -12.54 8.65 11.12
N TYR A 243 -11.50 8.44 10.33
CA TYR A 243 -11.01 9.40 9.32
C TYR A 243 -11.45 9.10 7.89
N GLY A 244 -12.31 8.09 7.67
CA GLY A 244 -12.80 7.72 6.34
C GLY A 244 -11.70 7.19 5.42
N LEU A 245 -10.79 6.37 5.95
CA LEU A 245 -9.70 5.70 5.23
C LEU A 245 -10.10 4.26 4.91
N ASP A 246 -11.11 4.07 4.05
CA ASP A 246 -11.75 2.77 3.83
C ASP A 246 -10.76 1.65 3.45
N THR A 247 -9.84 1.90 2.53
CA THR A 247 -8.84 0.90 2.13
C THR A 247 -7.86 0.57 3.26
N LEU A 248 -7.50 1.53 4.13
CA LEU A 248 -6.69 1.25 5.31
C LEU A 248 -7.47 0.40 6.32
N ARG A 249 -8.76 0.70 6.49
CA ARG A 249 -9.66 -0.08 7.36
C ARG A 249 -9.72 -1.53 6.89
N GLU A 250 -9.93 -1.77 5.59
CA GLU A 250 -9.96 -3.11 4.98
C GLU A 250 -8.63 -3.86 5.16
N MET A 251 -7.50 -3.19 4.93
CA MET A 251 -6.17 -3.79 5.18
C MET A 251 -5.98 -4.19 6.65
N CYS A 252 -6.49 -3.38 7.60
CA CYS A 252 -6.46 -3.75 9.00
C CYS A 252 -7.32 -4.98 9.30
N GLU A 253 -8.50 -5.11 8.70
CA GLU A 253 -9.36 -6.30 8.84
C GLU A 253 -8.64 -7.56 8.37
N GLU A 254 -7.95 -7.49 7.23
CA GLU A 254 -7.19 -8.64 6.72
C GLU A 254 -6.11 -9.10 7.70
N VAL A 255 -5.35 -8.17 8.28
CA VAL A 255 -4.30 -8.50 9.27
C VAL A 255 -4.90 -9.03 10.57
N LEU A 256 -5.99 -8.43 11.05
CA LEU A 256 -6.68 -8.90 12.26
C LEU A 256 -7.36 -10.26 12.07
N CYS A 257 -7.85 -10.57 10.86
CA CYS A 257 -8.38 -11.88 10.50
C CYS A 257 -7.29 -12.95 10.43
N ALA A 258 -6.11 -12.61 9.90
CA ALA A 258 -4.98 -13.54 9.81
C ALA A 258 -4.39 -13.91 11.19
N THR A 259 -4.57 -13.05 12.19
CA THR A 259 -4.06 -13.26 13.56
C THR A 259 -5.04 -14.00 14.49
N ILE A 260 -6.18 -14.48 13.96
CA ILE A 260 -7.18 -15.24 14.75
C ILE A 260 -6.67 -16.66 15.04
N SER A 261 -6.19 -16.89 16.25
CA SER A 261 -6.04 -18.23 16.86
C SER A 261 -7.25 -18.57 17.76
N VAL A 262 -7.44 -19.84 18.12
CA VAL A 262 -8.59 -20.32 18.93
C VAL A 262 -8.71 -19.59 20.28
N SER A 263 -7.58 -19.20 20.90
CA SER A 263 -7.55 -18.41 22.14
C SER A 263 -7.96 -16.94 21.95
N THR A 264 -7.93 -16.46 20.70
CA THR A 264 -8.07 -15.05 20.34
C THR A 264 -9.50 -14.70 19.88
N LEU A 265 -10.30 -15.72 19.54
CA LEU A 265 -11.69 -15.60 19.08
C LEU A 265 -12.57 -14.74 19.99
N LEU A 266 -12.48 -14.92 21.32
CA LEU A 266 -13.32 -14.19 22.27
C LEU A 266 -13.02 -12.67 22.26
N SER A 267 -11.74 -12.28 22.28
CA SER A 267 -11.36 -10.86 22.25
C SER A 267 -11.73 -10.16 20.93
N ASN A 268 -11.70 -10.89 19.80
CA ASN A 268 -12.09 -10.34 18.50
C ASN A 268 -13.62 -10.30 18.33
N LEU A 269 -14.35 -11.26 18.89
CA LEU A 269 -15.81 -11.24 18.93
C LEU A 269 -16.31 -10.07 19.78
N VAL A 270 -15.74 -9.87 20.97
CA VAL A 270 -16.08 -8.69 21.82
C VAL A 270 -15.78 -7.39 21.06
N PHE A 271 -14.61 -7.29 20.43
CA PHE A 271 -14.25 -6.10 19.63
C PHE A 271 -15.20 -5.86 18.44
N ALA A 272 -15.67 -6.91 17.77
CA ALA A 272 -16.62 -6.82 16.68
C ALA A 272 -18.02 -6.44 17.17
N GLU A 273 -18.47 -7.07 18.26
CA GLU A 273 -19.80 -6.89 18.86
C GLU A 273 -20.00 -5.46 19.38
N GLU A 274 -18.99 -4.91 20.06
CA GLU A 274 -18.97 -3.51 20.52
C GLU A 274 -19.20 -2.49 19.38
N ARG A 275 -18.85 -2.85 18.14
CA ARG A 275 -18.94 -1.94 16.97
C ARG A 275 -20.14 -2.19 16.08
N THR A 276 -20.60 -3.42 15.98
CA THR A 276 -21.89 -3.72 15.34
C THR A 276 -23.06 -3.13 16.14
N CYS A 277 -22.94 -3.04 17.47
CA CYS A 277 -23.99 -2.44 18.32
C CYS A 277 -24.15 -0.92 18.12
N GLY A 278 -23.13 -0.22 17.60
CA GLY A 278 -23.21 1.20 17.26
C GLY A 278 -24.07 1.52 16.03
N LYS A 279 -24.40 0.52 15.19
CA LYS A 279 -25.25 0.70 13.98
C LYS A 279 -26.74 0.41 14.21
N CYS A 280 -27.15 -0.02 15.41
CA CYS A 280 -28.54 -0.41 15.71
C CYS A 280 -29.38 0.63 16.49
N HIS A 281 -28.96 1.91 16.55
CA HIS A 281 -29.76 2.97 17.18
C HIS A 281 -30.32 4.00 16.20
N LYS A 282 -31.06 3.52 15.18
CA LYS A 282 -32.03 4.32 14.42
C LYS A 282 -33.19 3.47 13.88
N LEU A 283 -33.95 2.84 14.77
CA LEU A 283 -35.36 2.55 14.52
C LEU A 283 -36.11 2.85 15.81
N GLN A 284 -36.35 4.14 16.00
CA GLN A 284 -37.41 4.61 16.87
C GLN A 284 -38.60 4.97 15.96
N VAL A 285 -39.79 4.80 16.54
CA VAL A 285 -41.12 5.30 16.15
C VAL A 285 -42.06 4.21 15.63
N PRO A 286 -43.33 4.18 16.09
CA PRO A 286 -43.98 4.99 17.13
C PRO A 286 -43.97 4.36 18.53
#